data_AF-A0AAV9QGR8-F1
#
_entry.id   AF-A0AAV9QGR8-F1
#
_cell.length_a   1.000
_cell.length_b   1.000
_cell.length_c   1.000
_cell.angle_alpha   90.00
_cell.angle_beta   90.00
_cell.angle_gamma   90.00
#
_symmetry.space_group_name_H-M   'P 1'
#
loop_
_entity.id
_entity.type
_entity.pdbx_description
1 polymer ?
#
loop_
_entity_poly.entity_id
_entity_poly.type
_entity_poly.pdbx_seq_one_letter_code
_entity_poly.pdbx_strand_id
1 'polypeptide(L)'
;MCLCLLPFTPESPRWLVSQGRNQEALVALANTCANGNIDDAAVLIQYREVTDTLSFEQTYEKRSFVSQFLSSATTRKRIFLVSTVAVFCMLSGNNIISYYFGAMLTQAGITDSTTQLEINIILNAWCLVVSIIGTMMSDKLGRKTLAAISTGLLTVFIFIVGALTKTYGNSTNQSGIYGTVASIFLFQGAYSFGWTPLTVLYPPEVLNYSIRSIGMSWYTFLVNGVGLMVTFSFPFALEAIGWKTYMINGAWDVLELVVVLTTWVETRGRTLEEIDENLDGVVHSDVPKLETLMGVPQAERAGIVEALDLSTAKEIEARGTVVEVPKE
;
A
#
# COMPACT_ATOMS: atom_id res chain seq x y z
N MET A 1 8.17 5.29 -21.69
CA MET A 1 7.06 4.32 -21.79
C MET A 1 5.78 4.83 -21.12
N CYS A 2 5.78 5.18 -19.82
CA CYS A 2 4.54 5.58 -19.13
C CYS A 2 3.83 6.81 -19.73
N LEU A 3 4.57 7.82 -20.21
CA LEU A 3 3.99 9.00 -20.85
C LEU A 3 3.24 8.71 -22.16
N CYS A 4 3.61 7.65 -22.88
CA CYS A 4 2.94 7.25 -24.12
C CYS A 4 1.64 6.47 -23.86
N LEU A 5 1.47 5.91 -22.66
CA LEU A 5 0.30 5.11 -22.27
C LEU A 5 -0.78 5.96 -21.58
N LEU A 6 -0.42 7.12 -21.02
CA LEU A 6 -1.36 8.06 -20.37
C LEU A 6 -2.59 8.43 -21.22
N PRO A 7 -2.49 8.68 -22.54
CA PRO A 7 -3.67 9.03 -23.34
C PRO A 7 -4.69 7.89 -23.48
N PHE A 8 -4.32 6.65 -23.16
CA PHE A 8 -5.16 5.47 -23.32
C PHE A 8 -5.82 5.02 -22.00
N THR A 9 -5.42 5.60 -20.87
CA THR A 9 -6.02 5.28 -19.57
C THR A 9 -7.20 6.19 -19.29
N PRO A 10 -8.39 5.64 -18.94
CA PRO A 10 -9.51 6.47 -18.50
C PRO A 10 -9.13 7.23 -17.23
N GLU A 11 -9.61 8.46 -17.11
CA GLU A 11 -9.42 9.27 -15.91
C GLU A 11 -10.11 8.63 -14.69
N SER A 12 -9.60 8.94 -13.49
CA SER A 12 -10.16 8.42 -12.25
C SER A 12 -11.63 8.83 -12.09
N PRO A 13 -12.58 7.88 -11.91
CA PRO A 13 -13.99 8.20 -11.74
C PRO A 13 -14.26 9.17 -10.58
N ARG A 14 -13.49 9.04 -9.48
CA ARG A 14 -13.59 9.94 -8.31
C ARG A 14 -13.21 11.38 -8.65
N TRP A 15 -12.17 11.55 -9.48
CA TRP A 15 -11.76 12.87 -9.94
C TRP A 15 -12.82 13.47 -10.89
N LEU A 16 -13.38 12.67 -11.80
CA LEU A 16 -14.44 13.12 -12.71
C LEU A 16 -15.68 13.60 -11.93
N VAL A 17 -16.14 12.87 -10.91
CA VAL A 17 -17.22 13.32 -10.02
C VAL A 17 -16.85 14.62 -9.30
N SER A 18 -15.61 14.76 -8.81
CA SER A 18 -15.16 15.99 -8.13
C SER A 18 -15.16 17.23 -9.03
N GLN A 19 -15.01 17.04 -10.35
CA GLN A 19 -15.09 18.10 -11.36
C GLN A 19 -16.52 18.29 -11.90
N GLY A 20 -17.52 17.59 -11.36
CA GLY A 20 -18.92 17.63 -11.81
C GLY A 20 -19.19 16.87 -13.11
N ARG A 21 -18.25 16.04 -13.59
CA ARG A 21 -18.37 15.24 -14.83
C ARG A 21 -18.95 13.85 -14.56
N ASN A 22 -20.18 13.84 -14.07
CA ASN A 22 -20.89 12.66 -13.57
C ASN A 22 -21.11 11.54 -14.62
N GLN A 23 -21.53 11.92 -15.83
CA GLN A 23 -21.76 10.95 -16.91
C GLN A 23 -20.48 10.24 -17.35
N GLU A 24 -19.36 10.96 -17.40
CA GLU A 24 -18.06 10.37 -17.74
C GLU A 24 -17.54 9.45 -16.63
N ALA A 25 -17.81 9.79 -15.37
CA ALA A 25 -17.49 8.94 -14.24
C ALA A 25 -18.25 7.61 -14.27
N LEU A 26 -19.54 7.64 -14.63
CA LEU A 26 -20.35 6.43 -14.83
C LEU A 26 -19.82 5.56 -15.95
N VAL A 27 -19.45 6.16 -17.10
CA VAL A 27 -18.85 5.43 -18.22
C VAL A 27 -17.49 4.82 -17.84
N ALA A 28 -16.66 5.56 -17.11
CA ALA A 28 -15.37 5.07 -16.62
C ALA A 28 -15.55 3.90 -15.63
N LEU A 29 -16.51 3.98 -14.70
CA LEU A 29 -16.87 2.88 -13.79
C LEU A 29 -17.43 1.67 -14.55
N ALA A 30 -18.34 1.89 -15.50
CA ALA A 30 -18.93 0.83 -16.31
C ALA A 30 -17.87 0.08 -17.12
N ASN A 31 -16.91 0.79 -17.72
CA ASN A 31 -15.80 0.18 -18.45
C ASN A 31 -14.87 -0.62 -17.55
N THR A 32 -14.70 -0.21 -16.29
CA THR A 32 -13.77 -0.86 -15.35
C THR A 32 -14.40 -2.04 -14.63
N CYS A 33 -15.69 -1.98 -14.28
CA CYS A 33 -16.37 -2.95 -13.41
C CYS A 33 -17.40 -3.84 -14.12
N ALA A 34 -17.99 -3.37 -15.23
CA ALA A 34 -19.10 -4.07 -15.90
C ALA A 34 -18.92 -4.17 -17.42
N ASN A 35 -17.68 -4.11 -17.91
CA ASN A 35 -17.32 -4.26 -19.32
C ASN A 35 -18.12 -3.33 -20.27
N GLY A 36 -18.45 -2.13 -19.78
CA GLY A 36 -19.20 -1.09 -20.50
C GLY A 36 -20.70 -1.02 -20.19
N ASN A 37 -21.24 -1.87 -19.30
CA ASN A 37 -22.65 -1.80 -18.91
C ASN A 37 -22.88 -0.78 -17.80
N ILE A 38 -23.56 0.33 -18.13
CA ILE A 38 -23.84 1.44 -17.21
C ILE A 38 -25.01 1.12 -16.27
N ASP A 39 -25.92 0.22 -16.67
CA ASP A 39 -27.10 -0.15 -15.89
C ASP A 39 -26.84 -1.34 -14.95
N ASP A 40 -25.58 -1.81 -14.82
CA ASP A 40 -25.25 -2.84 -13.84
C ASP A 40 -25.44 -2.30 -12.41
N ALA A 41 -26.16 -3.06 -11.59
CA ALA A 41 -26.38 -2.78 -10.18
C ALA A 41 -25.07 -2.49 -9.42
N ALA A 42 -23.97 -3.18 -9.74
CA ALA A 42 -22.69 -2.95 -9.10
C ALA A 42 -22.09 -1.57 -9.44
N VAL A 43 -22.28 -1.09 -10.67
CA VAL A 43 -21.76 0.21 -11.14
C VAL A 43 -22.55 1.34 -10.50
N LEU A 44 -23.88 1.22 -10.43
CA LEU A 44 -24.75 2.24 -9.83
C LEU A 44 -24.51 2.38 -8.32
N ILE A 45 -24.30 1.27 -7.62
CA ILE A 45 -23.98 1.29 -6.18
C ILE A 45 -22.62 1.95 -5.93
N GLN A 46 -21.57 1.56 -6.67
CA GLN A 46 -20.25 2.19 -6.53
C GLN A 46 -20.28 3.68 -6.90
N TYR A 47 -21.04 4.05 -7.93
CA TYR A 47 -21.19 5.44 -8.31
C TYR A 47 -21.83 6.26 -7.17
N ARG A 48 -22.90 5.74 -6.54
CA ARG A 48 -23.56 6.41 -5.41
C ARG A 48 -22.67 6.51 -4.17
N GLU A 49 -21.96 5.44 -3.84
CA GLU A 49 -20.99 5.42 -2.74
C GLU A 49 -19.90 6.48 -2.94
N VAL A 50 -19.39 6.63 -4.17
CA VAL A 50 -18.44 7.68 -4.54
C VAL A 50 -19.06 9.07 -4.45
N THR A 51 -20.26 9.31 -4.99
CA THR A 51 -20.88 10.64 -4.95
C THR A 51 -21.21 11.09 -3.52
N ASP A 52 -21.73 10.18 -2.70
CA ASP A 52 -22.11 10.47 -1.31
C ASP A 52 -20.87 10.81 -0.48
N THR A 53 -19.83 9.99 -0.57
CA THR A 53 -18.55 10.23 0.13
C THR A 53 -17.91 11.55 -0.28
N LEU A 54 -17.93 11.86 -1.58
CA LEU A 54 -17.29 13.07 -2.11
C LEU A 54 -18.08 14.34 -1.75
N SER A 55 -19.42 14.26 -1.69
CA SER A 55 -20.27 15.35 -1.22
C SER A 55 -20.07 15.64 0.29
N PHE A 56 -19.90 14.59 1.09
CA PHE A 56 -19.53 14.72 2.50
C PHE A 56 -18.17 15.41 2.62
N GLU A 57 -17.16 14.96 1.88
CA GLU A 57 -15.81 15.51 1.93
C GLU A 57 -15.69 16.97 1.44
N GLN A 58 -16.39 17.35 0.36
CA GLN A 58 -16.43 18.73 -0.15
C GLN A 58 -17.01 19.72 0.89
N THR A 59 -17.90 19.23 1.76
CA THR A 59 -18.44 20.02 2.87
C THR A 59 -17.36 20.34 3.93
N TYR A 60 -16.30 19.54 4.02
CA TYR A 60 -15.16 19.71 4.94
C TYR A 60 -13.89 20.30 4.29
N GLU A 61 -13.82 20.41 2.96
CA GLU A 61 -12.60 20.76 2.18
C GLU A 61 -12.03 22.17 2.39
N LYS A 62 -12.72 23.08 3.10
CA LYS A 62 -12.23 24.46 3.31
C LYS A 62 -11.21 24.60 4.46
N ARG A 63 -10.33 23.62 4.69
CA ARG A 63 -9.33 23.67 5.79
C ARG A 63 -7.89 23.65 5.26
N SER A 64 -7.03 24.44 5.89
CA SER A 64 -5.59 24.55 5.58
C SER A 64 -4.85 23.23 5.86
N PHE A 65 -3.75 22.97 5.13
CA PHE A 65 -2.88 21.78 5.24
C PHE A 65 -2.60 21.33 6.67
N VAL A 66 -2.22 22.27 7.55
CA VAL A 66 -1.88 21.98 8.96
C VAL A 66 -3.13 21.71 9.80
N SER A 67 -4.23 22.42 9.52
CA SER A 67 -5.46 22.23 10.28
C SER A 67 -6.15 20.92 9.92
N GLN A 68 -6.07 20.45 8.67
CA GLN A 68 -6.62 19.15 8.29
C GLN A 68 -5.84 17.99 8.93
N PHE A 69 -4.50 18.11 9.03
CA PHE A 69 -3.63 17.12 9.68
C PHE A 69 -3.91 16.93 11.18
N LEU A 70 -4.20 18.03 11.88
CA LEU A 70 -4.35 18.05 13.35
C LEU A 70 -5.81 18.04 13.82
N SER A 71 -6.79 18.26 12.94
CA SER A 71 -8.17 18.54 13.37
C SER A 71 -8.97 17.32 13.81
N SER A 72 -8.70 16.11 13.32
CA SER A 72 -9.49 14.93 13.70
C SER A 72 -8.62 13.81 14.28
N ALA A 73 -9.15 13.13 15.30
CA ALA A 73 -8.50 11.96 15.88
C ALA A 73 -8.33 10.84 14.85
N THR A 74 -9.25 10.70 13.90
CA THR A 74 -9.15 9.67 12.86
C THR A 74 -8.09 10.00 11.82
N THR A 75 -8.03 11.24 11.34
CA THR A 75 -7.00 11.68 10.39
C THR A 75 -5.60 11.44 10.95
N ARG A 76 -5.40 11.71 12.25
CA ARG A 76 -4.14 11.40 12.95
C ARG A 76 -3.83 9.91 12.99
N LYS A 77 -4.82 9.04 13.21
CA LYS A 77 -4.64 7.58 13.12
C LYS A 77 -4.23 7.13 11.72
N ARG A 78 -4.86 7.66 10.66
CA ARG A 78 -4.54 7.35 9.26
C ARG A 78 -3.10 7.75 8.91
N ILE A 79 -2.73 8.99 9.25
CA ILE A 79 -1.37 9.50 9.05
C ILE A 79 -0.36 8.68 9.84
N PHE A 80 -0.69 8.28 11.08
CA PHE A 80 0.16 7.41 11.87
C PHE A 80 0.39 6.07 11.17
N LEU A 81 -0.67 5.41 10.69
CA LEU A 81 -0.56 4.14 9.95
C LEU A 81 0.30 4.29 8.70
N VAL A 82 0.07 5.32 7.88
CA VAL A 82 0.89 5.61 6.69
C VAL A 82 2.35 5.89 7.05
N SER A 83 2.58 6.60 8.16
CA SER A 83 3.93 6.88 8.66
C SER A 83 4.63 5.59 9.10
N THR A 84 3.93 4.67 9.77
CA THR A 84 4.52 3.36 10.15
C THR A 84 4.96 2.58 8.91
N VAL A 85 4.16 2.58 7.83
CA VAL A 85 4.51 1.89 6.59
C VAL A 85 5.76 2.50 5.95
N ALA A 86 5.84 3.83 5.90
CA ALA A 86 7.01 4.55 5.35
C ALA A 86 8.29 4.23 6.12
N VAL A 87 8.21 4.28 7.46
CA VAL A 87 9.33 4.01 8.36
C VAL A 87 9.78 2.55 8.23
N PHE A 88 8.84 1.59 8.33
CA PHE A 88 9.17 0.17 8.30
C PHE A 88 9.71 -0.29 6.93
N CYS A 89 9.16 0.21 5.82
CA CYS A 89 9.67 -0.08 4.48
C CYS A 89 11.16 0.27 4.31
N MET A 90 11.60 1.38 4.92
CA MET A 90 12.99 1.84 4.80
C MET A 90 13.91 1.25 5.88
N LEU A 91 13.41 1.05 7.10
CA LEU A 91 14.21 0.54 8.23
C LEU A 91 14.32 -0.98 8.26
N SER A 92 13.38 -1.73 7.67
CA SER A 92 13.38 -3.20 7.58
C SER A 92 14.47 -3.76 6.65
N GLY A 93 15.58 -3.05 6.41
CA GLY A 93 16.80 -3.61 5.84
C GLY A 93 16.85 -3.79 4.31
N ASN A 94 15.73 -3.64 3.59
CA ASN A 94 15.72 -3.74 2.12
C ASN A 94 16.69 -2.74 1.44
N ASN A 95 16.68 -1.51 1.93
CA ASN A 95 17.54 -0.45 1.43
C ASN A 95 19.03 -0.76 1.63
N ILE A 96 19.34 -1.37 2.77
CA ILE A 96 20.68 -1.77 3.17
C ILE A 96 21.24 -2.85 2.25
N ILE A 97 20.46 -3.91 2.02
CA ILE A 97 20.91 -5.01 1.16
C ILE A 97 21.07 -4.48 -0.26
N SER A 98 20.14 -3.69 -0.77
CA SER A 98 20.21 -3.17 -2.14
C SER A 98 21.46 -2.34 -2.40
N TYR A 99 21.86 -1.46 -1.47
CA TYR A 99 23.04 -0.59 -1.63
C TYR A 99 24.36 -1.26 -1.24
N TYR A 100 24.34 -2.14 -0.24
CA TYR A 100 25.55 -2.74 0.33
C TYR A 100 25.72 -4.21 0.00
N PHE A 101 24.93 -4.77 -0.93
CA PHE A 101 25.02 -6.18 -1.32
C PHE A 101 26.44 -6.58 -1.70
N GLY A 102 27.10 -5.80 -2.56
CA GLY A 102 28.49 -6.06 -2.98
C GLY A 102 29.47 -6.05 -1.81
N ALA A 103 29.30 -5.11 -0.86
CA ALA A 103 30.11 -5.05 0.36
C ALA A 103 29.86 -6.27 1.28
N MET A 104 28.60 -6.72 1.41
CA MET A 104 28.26 -7.94 2.14
C MET A 104 28.86 -9.19 1.49
N LEU A 105 28.80 -9.30 0.16
CA LEU A 105 29.44 -10.39 -0.59
C LEU A 105 30.96 -10.37 -0.42
N THR A 106 31.56 -9.18 -0.41
CA THR A 106 33.01 -9.00 -0.20
C THR A 106 33.42 -9.42 1.21
N GLN A 107 32.64 -9.04 2.24
CA GLN A 107 32.84 -9.50 3.62
C GLN A 107 32.60 -11.00 3.77
N ALA A 108 31.71 -11.58 2.97
CA ALA A 108 31.52 -13.01 2.89
C ALA A 108 32.66 -13.71 2.12
N GLY A 109 33.64 -13.00 1.55
CA GLY A 109 34.79 -13.60 0.87
C GLY A 109 34.63 -13.81 -0.65
N ILE A 110 33.55 -13.29 -1.25
CA ILE A 110 33.36 -13.24 -2.71
C ILE A 110 33.86 -11.87 -3.19
N THR A 111 35.12 -11.81 -3.65
CA THR A 111 35.77 -10.56 -4.07
C THR A 111 35.68 -10.29 -5.58
N ASP A 112 35.27 -11.27 -6.37
CA ASP A 112 35.17 -11.13 -7.82
C ASP A 112 33.94 -10.31 -8.23
N SER A 113 34.16 -9.22 -8.97
CA SER A 113 33.11 -8.27 -9.35
C SER A 113 32.11 -8.85 -10.35
N THR A 114 32.56 -9.71 -11.27
CA THR A 114 31.68 -10.40 -12.22
C THR A 114 30.73 -11.33 -11.49
N THR A 115 31.26 -12.15 -10.58
CA THR A 115 30.47 -13.05 -9.73
C THR A 115 29.47 -12.28 -8.85
N GLN A 116 29.87 -11.14 -8.27
CA GLN A 116 28.95 -10.31 -7.47
C GLN A 116 27.78 -9.77 -8.31
N LEU A 117 28.06 -9.33 -9.55
CA LEU A 117 27.04 -8.82 -10.47
C LEU A 117 26.06 -9.93 -10.88
N GLU A 118 26.56 -11.13 -11.21
CA GLU A 118 25.72 -12.29 -11.51
C GLU A 118 24.79 -12.64 -10.34
N ILE A 119 25.32 -12.70 -9.11
CA ILE A 119 24.50 -12.97 -7.92
C ILE A 119 23.45 -11.87 -7.73
N ASN A 120 23.80 -10.60 -7.97
CA ASN A 120 22.84 -9.49 -7.84
C ASN A 120 21.71 -9.59 -8.88
N ILE A 121 22.00 -9.98 -10.12
CA ILE A 121 20.98 -10.22 -11.14
C ILE A 121 20.04 -11.35 -10.70
N ILE A 122 20.58 -12.46 -10.20
CA ILE A 122 19.79 -13.61 -9.72
C ILE A 122 18.94 -13.18 -8.51
N LEU A 123 19.48 -12.37 -7.60
CA LEU A 123 18.74 -11.82 -6.46
C LEU A 123 17.54 -11.00 -6.93
N ASN A 124 17.74 -10.08 -7.87
CA ASN A 124 16.64 -9.26 -8.40
C ASN A 124 15.57 -10.10 -9.13
N ALA A 125 15.99 -11.11 -9.91
CA ALA A 125 15.07 -12.04 -10.55
C ALA A 125 14.27 -12.85 -9.52
N TRP A 126 14.92 -13.30 -8.45
CA TRP A 126 14.28 -13.95 -7.31
C TRP A 126 13.25 -13.04 -6.63
N CYS A 127 13.62 -11.78 -6.34
CA CYS A 127 12.71 -10.78 -5.78
C CYS A 127 11.49 -10.55 -6.66
N LEU A 128 11.66 -10.51 -7.98
CA LEU A 128 10.56 -10.33 -8.93
C LEU A 128 9.57 -11.49 -8.85
N VAL A 129 10.06 -12.73 -8.93
CA VAL A 129 9.20 -13.93 -8.85
C VAL A 129 8.45 -13.98 -7.52
N VAL A 130 9.15 -13.72 -6.41
CA VAL A 130 8.54 -13.74 -5.08
C VAL A 130 7.55 -12.60 -4.88
N SER A 131 7.81 -11.41 -5.44
CA SER A 131 6.87 -10.27 -5.40
C SER A 131 5.59 -10.54 -6.16
N ILE A 132 5.66 -11.25 -7.30
CA ILE A 132 4.47 -11.66 -8.06
C ILE A 132 3.62 -12.62 -7.21
N ILE A 133 4.26 -13.62 -6.59
CA ILE A 133 3.57 -14.58 -5.71
C ILE A 133 2.95 -13.86 -4.51
N GLY A 134 3.70 -12.94 -3.89
CA GLY A 134 3.25 -12.10 -2.78
C GLY A 134 2.03 -11.25 -3.14
N THR A 135 2.05 -10.63 -4.33
CA THR A 135 0.93 -9.85 -4.86
C THR A 135 -0.32 -10.70 -5.04
N MET A 136 -0.20 -11.87 -5.68
CA MET A 136 -1.33 -12.81 -5.86
C MET A 136 -1.89 -13.33 -4.53
N MET A 137 -1.03 -13.46 -3.51
CA MET A 137 -1.42 -13.95 -2.19
C MET A 137 -2.00 -12.85 -1.30
N SER A 138 -1.70 -11.57 -1.57
CA SER A 138 -2.15 -10.43 -0.78
C SER A 138 -3.69 -10.33 -0.68
N ASP A 139 -4.39 -10.74 -1.73
CA ASP A 139 -5.86 -10.82 -1.76
C ASP A 139 -6.43 -12.01 -0.98
N LYS A 140 -5.62 -13.06 -0.75
CA LYS A 140 -6.02 -14.28 -0.05
C LYS A 140 -5.63 -14.34 1.42
N LEU A 141 -4.54 -13.68 1.83
CA LEU A 141 -4.06 -13.68 3.22
C LEU A 141 -4.53 -12.45 4.01
N GLY A 142 -4.84 -11.34 3.33
CA GLY A 142 -5.07 -10.05 3.96
C GLY A 142 -3.78 -9.28 4.19
N ARG A 143 -3.89 -7.95 4.28
CA ARG A 143 -2.74 -7.03 4.28
C ARG A 143 -2.00 -7.09 5.62
N LYS A 144 -2.73 -7.13 6.73
CA LYS A 144 -2.13 -7.20 8.07
C LYS A 144 -1.38 -8.52 8.29
N THR A 145 -2.03 -9.62 7.92
CA THR A 145 -1.44 -10.97 8.03
C THR A 145 -0.20 -11.11 7.14
N LEU A 146 -0.25 -10.56 5.93
CA LEU A 146 0.88 -10.59 5.01
C LEU A 146 2.07 -9.78 5.54
N ALA A 147 1.85 -8.59 6.09
CA ALA A 147 2.89 -7.83 6.80
C ALA A 147 3.48 -8.63 7.96
N ALA A 148 2.64 -9.21 8.82
CA ALA A 148 3.12 -9.93 10.00
C ALA A 148 3.95 -11.18 9.64
N ILE A 149 3.51 -11.97 8.64
CA ILE A 149 4.27 -13.14 8.15
C ILE A 149 5.61 -12.68 7.56
N SER A 150 5.58 -11.65 6.72
CA SER A 150 6.78 -11.09 6.09
C SER A 150 7.78 -10.58 7.12
N THR A 151 7.36 -9.73 8.06
CA THR A 151 8.24 -9.19 9.11
C THR A 151 8.75 -10.28 10.05
N GLY A 152 7.94 -11.30 10.36
CA GLY A 152 8.38 -12.46 11.14
C GLY A 152 9.49 -13.24 10.43
N LEU A 153 9.34 -13.51 9.14
CA LEU A 153 10.36 -14.17 8.33
C LEU A 153 11.64 -13.32 8.21
N LEU A 154 11.49 -12.01 7.99
CA LEU A 154 12.62 -11.07 7.94
C LEU A 154 13.44 -11.09 9.22
N THR A 155 12.77 -11.01 10.36
CA THR A 155 13.39 -11.10 11.69
C THR A 155 14.23 -12.36 11.83
N VAL A 156 13.69 -13.52 11.45
CA VAL A 156 14.41 -14.79 11.53
C VAL A 156 15.62 -14.80 10.61
N PHE A 157 15.47 -14.38 9.35
CA PHE A 157 16.54 -14.42 8.38
C PHE A 157 17.66 -13.42 8.68
N ILE A 158 17.36 -12.22 9.20
CA ILE A 158 18.40 -11.25 9.55
C ILE A 158 19.23 -11.70 10.77
N PHE A 159 18.60 -12.37 11.74
CA PHE A 159 19.33 -12.99 12.85
C PHE A 159 20.25 -14.13 12.36
N ILE A 160 19.79 -14.93 11.39
CA ILE A 160 20.61 -15.97 10.76
C ILE A 160 21.79 -15.33 10.00
N VAL A 161 21.55 -14.29 9.21
CA VAL A 161 22.62 -13.54 8.52
C VAL A 161 23.64 -13.00 9.52
N GLY A 162 23.19 -12.38 10.61
CA GLY A 162 24.08 -11.89 11.67
C GLY A 162 24.90 -12.99 12.35
N ALA A 163 24.29 -14.14 12.65
CA ALA A 163 24.94 -15.28 13.30
C ALA A 163 25.97 -15.96 12.37
N LEU A 164 25.62 -16.14 11.09
CA LEU A 164 26.53 -16.70 10.09
C LEU A 164 27.68 -15.75 9.79
N THR A 165 27.41 -14.44 9.68
CA THR A 165 28.47 -13.44 9.47
C THR A 165 29.45 -13.41 10.63
N LYS A 166 28.98 -13.53 11.88
CA LYS A 166 29.87 -13.64 13.06
C LYS A 166 30.77 -14.88 13.00
N THR A 167 30.21 -16.01 12.59
CA THR A 167 30.89 -17.32 12.65
C THR A 167 31.83 -17.53 11.46
N TYR A 168 31.43 -17.06 10.28
CA TYR A 168 32.09 -17.37 9.03
C TYR A 168 32.73 -16.17 8.32
N GLY A 169 32.48 -14.93 8.77
CA GLY A 169 32.95 -13.71 8.10
C GLY A 169 34.48 -13.55 8.02
N ASN A 170 35.24 -14.23 8.90
CA ASN A 170 36.71 -14.27 8.84
C ASN A 170 37.26 -15.68 8.53
N SER A 171 36.39 -16.64 8.22
CA SER A 171 36.77 -18.04 8.01
C SER A 171 36.86 -18.38 6.53
N THR A 172 37.78 -19.28 6.15
CA THR A 172 37.94 -19.76 4.77
C THR A 172 36.93 -20.84 4.36
N ASN A 173 35.89 -21.07 5.18
CA ASN A 173 34.89 -22.12 4.95
C ASN A 173 33.88 -21.70 3.87
N GLN A 174 34.09 -22.17 2.64
CA GLN A 174 33.20 -21.88 1.50
C GLN A 174 31.72 -22.20 1.78
N SER A 175 31.40 -23.31 2.46
CA SER A 175 30.01 -23.66 2.76
C SER A 175 29.30 -22.64 3.66
N GLY A 176 30.01 -22.02 4.61
CA GLY A 176 29.45 -21.00 5.50
C GLY A 176 29.21 -19.66 4.79
N ILE A 177 30.07 -19.35 3.81
CA ILE A 177 29.95 -18.19 2.93
C ILE A 177 28.69 -18.32 2.06
N TYR A 178 28.51 -19.45 1.37
CA TYR A 178 27.30 -19.71 0.58
C TYR A 178 26.03 -19.73 1.44
N GLY A 179 26.11 -20.22 2.69
CA GLY A 179 25.00 -20.16 3.65
C GLY A 179 24.59 -18.73 4.01
N THR A 180 25.55 -17.83 4.18
CA THR A 180 25.28 -16.39 4.42
C THR A 180 24.57 -15.77 3.21
N VAL A 181 25.06 -16.03 2.00
CA VAL A 181 24.44 -15.54 0.76
C VAL A 181 23.01 -16.08 0.61
N ALA A 182 22.79 -17.38 0.81
CA ALA A 182 21.46 -17.96 0.77
C ALA A 182 20.50 -17.33 1.79
N SER A 183 20.99 -16.99 2.98
CA SER A 183 20.19 -16.32 4.02
C SER A 183 19.81 -14.89 3.62
N ILE A 184 20.69 -14.18 2.92
CA ILE A 184 20.37 -12.85 2.34
C ILE A 184 19.29 -12.97 1.26
N PHE A 185 19.34 -14.00 0.41
CA PHE A 185 18.29 -14.27 -0.58
C PHE A 185 16.94 -14.57 0.07
N LEU A 186 16.93 -15.33 1.17
CA LEU A 186 15.71 -15.62 1.92
C LEU A 186 15.15 -14.38 2.61
N PHE A 187 16.01 -13.56 3.21
CA PHE A 187 15.62 -12.27 3.78
C PHE A 187 14.98 -11.38 2.71
N GLN A 188 15.66 -11.20 1.58
CA GLN A 188 15.17 -10.33 0.52
C GLN A 188 13.88 -10.88 -0.13
N GLY A 189 13.78 -12.21 -0.25
CA GLY A 189 12.56 -12.88 -0.67
C GLY A 189 11.40 -12.63 0.29
N ALA A 190 11.63 -12.74 1.60
CA ALA A 190 10.61 -12.44 2.60
C ALA A 190 10.12 -10.99 2.49
N TYR A 191 11.03 -10.02 2.31
CA TYR A 191 10.68 -8.62 2.09
C TYR A 191 9.82 -8.45 0.83
N SER A 192 10.26 -9.05 -0.28
CA SER A 192 9.54 -9.01 -1.55
C SER A 192 8.16 -9.67 -1.50
N PHE A 193 7.99 -10.69 -0.66
CA PHE A 193 6.72 -11.39 -0.52
C PHE A 193 5.63 -10.51 0.12
N GLY A 194 5.96 -9.72 1.14
CA GLY A 194 4.99 -8.91 1.86
C GLY A 194 5.13 -7.41 1.65
N TRP A 195 6.28 -6.84 2.01
CA TRP A 195 6.47 -5.39 2.05
C TRP A 195 6.41 -4.74 0.68
N THR A 196 6.97 -5.36 -0.36
CA THR A 196 6.92 -4.80 -1.73
C THR A 196 5.50 -4.48 -2.20
N PRO A 197 4.53 -5.41 -2.22
CA PRO A 197 3.16 -5.07 -2.58
C PRO A 197 2.46 -4.16 -1.56
N LEU A 198 2.72 -4.34 -0.25
CA LEU A 198 2.06 -3.55 0.80
C LEU A 198 2.37 -2.06 0.74
N THR A 199 3.59 -1.69 0.36
CA THR A 199 4.02 -0.27 0.29
C THR A 199 3.26 0.54 -0.77
N VAL A 200 2.68 -0.14 -1.76
CA VAL A 200 1.89 0.48 -2.81
C VAL A 200 0.40 0.38 -2.53
N LEU A 201 -0.06 -0.73 -1.92
CA LEU A 201 -1.48 -1.00 -1.67
C LEU A 201 -2.00 -0.33 -0.39
N TYR A 202 -1.29 -0.49 0.73
CA TYR A 202 -1.82 -0.11 2.04
C TYR A 202 -1.91 1.41 2.27
N PRO A 203 -0.91 2.24 1.90
CA PRO A 203 -1.01 3.70 2.09
C PRO A 203 -2.24 4.34 1.42
N PRO A 204 -2.57 4.08 0.14
CA PRO A 204 -3.78 4.64 -0.46
C PRO A 204 -5.07 4.02 0.06
N GLU A 205 -5.05 2.76 0.54
CA GLU A 205 -6.21 2.09 1.15
C GLU A 205 -6.61 2.73 2.50
N VAL A 206 -5.65 3.22 3.29
CA VAL A 206 -5.90 3.81 4.62
C VAL A 206 -6.21 5.31 4.55
N LEU A 207 -5.91 5.97 3.45
CA LEU A 207 -6.16 7.40 3.26
C LEU A 207 -7.53 7.64 2.62
N ASN A 208 -8.35 8.48 3.24
CA ASN A 208 -9.59 8.98 2.65
C ASN A 208 -9.29 9.90 1.46
N TYR A 209 -10.25 10.13 0.56
CA TYR A 209 -10.01 10.83 -0.70
C TYR A 209 -9.55 12.28 -0.48
N SER A 210 -10.19 13.00 0.45
CA SER A 210 -9.87 14.38 0.80
C SER A 210 -8.43 14.60 1.28
N ILE A 211 -7.83 13.65 2.02
CA ILE A 211 -6.43 13.76 2.49
C ILE A 211 -5.46 12.91 1.68
N ARG A 212 -5.91 12.12 0.69
CA ARG A 212 -5.08 11.11 0.02
C ARG A 212 -3.86 11.70 -0.66
N SER A 213 -4.03 12.77 -1.42
CA SER A 213 -2.91 13.44 -2.12
C SER A 213 -1.86 13.97 -1.13
N ILE A 214 -2.32 14.57 -0.04
CA ILE A 214 -1.49 15.13 1.03
C ILE A 214 -0.80 14.00 1.82
N GLY A 215 -1.53 12.96 2.20
CA GLY A 215 -1.01 11.81 2.93
C GLY A 215 0.02 11.02 2.12
N MET A 216 -0.18 10.87 0.81
CA MET A 216 0.80 10.25 -0.08
C MET A 216 2.05 11.12 -0.28
N SER A 217 1.91 12.44 -0.26
CA SER A 217 3.06 13.36 -0.27
C SER A 217 3.87 13.22 1.02
N TRP A 218 3.19 13.14 2.17
CA TRP A 218 3.81 12.89 3.48
C TRP A 218 4.50 11.52 3.54
N TYR A 219 3.85 10.47 3.05
CA TYR A 219 4.43 9.13 2.89
C TYR A 219 5.73 9.20 2.09
N THR A 220 5.71 9.83 0.92
CA THR A 220 6.88 9.95 0.04
C THR A 220 8.00 10.74 0.71
N PHE A 221 7.67 11.81 1.42
CA PHE A 221 8.64 12.58 2.20
C PHE A 221 9.30 11.72 3.29
N LEU A 222 8.52 10.95 4.05
CA LEU A 222 9.07 10.06 5.08
C LEU A 222 9.90 8.93 4.49
N VAL A 223 9.46 8.29 3.41
CA VAL A 223 10.23 7.24 2.72
C VAL A 223 11.59 7.77 2.29
N ASN A 224 11.63 8.93 1.63
CA ASN A 224 12.91 9.51 1.21
C ASN A 224 13.74 10.00 2.39
N GLY A 225 13.13 10.61 3.41
CA GLY A 225 13.84 11.10 4.60
C GLY A 225 14.47 9.99 5.43
N VAL A 226 13.71 8.94 5.74
CA VAL A 226 14.20 7.75 6.45
C VAL A 226 15.16 6.97 5.58
N GLY A 227 14.89 6.84 4.27
CA GLY A 227 15.79 6.21 3.31
C GLY A 227 17.17 6.87 3.29
N LEU A 228 17.22 8.21 3.20
CA LEU A 228 18.47 8.97 3.31
C LEU A 228 19.17 8.72 4.64
N MET A 229 18.44 8.80 5.75
CA MET A 229 19.01 8.54 7.08
C MET A 229 19.65 7.15 7.16
N VAL A 230 18.96 6.11 6.68
CA VAL A 230 19.47 4.73 6.68
C VAL A 230 20.68 4.59 5.76
N THR A 231 20.61 5.08 4.53
CA THR A 231 21.72 4.99 3.56
C THR A 231 22.98 5.69 4.06
N PHE A 232 22.87 6.84 4.72
CA PHE A 232 24.05 7.52 5.28
C PHE A 232 24.52 6.89 6.61
N SER A 233 23.63 6.41 7.46
CA SER A 233 24.01 5.91 8.80
C SER A 233 24.56 4.48 8.77
N PHE A 234 24.05 3.64 7.87
CA PHE A 234 24.42 2.23 7.80
C PHE A 234 25.91 1.95 7.57
N PRO A 235 26.63 2.62 6.65
CA PRO A 235 28.05 2.35 6.42
C PRO A 235 28.89 2.65 7.66
N PHE A 236 28.60 3.74 8.39
CA PHE A 236 29.27 4.05 9.65
C PHE A 236 28.97 3.00 10.73
N ALA A 237 27.74 2.51 10.81
CA ALA A 237 27.37 1.44 11.74
C ALA A 237 28.07 0.12 11.39
N LEU A 238 28.17 -0.22 10.10
CA LEU A 238 28.83 -1.43 9.63
C LEU A 238 30.34 -1.38 9.87
N GLU A 239 30.99 -0.22 9.68
CA GLU A 239 32.42 -0.05 9.96
C GLU A 239 32.73 -0.12 11.47
N ALA A 240 31.91 0.53 12.31
CA ALA A 240 32.15 0.58 13.74
C ALA A 240 31.80 -0.72 14.47
N ILE A 241 30.74 -1.42 14.05
CA ILE A 241 30.13 -2.52 14.83
C ILE A 241 30.01 -3.83 14.03
N GLY A 242 30.27 -3.82 12.72
CA GLY A 242 30.34 -5.01 11.87
C GLY A 242 29.05 -5.85 11.92
N TRP A 243 29.20 -7.14 12.22
CA TRP A 243 28.09 -8.10 12.26
C TRP A 243 27.00 -7.77 13.27
N LYS A 244 27.29 -6.99 14.32
CA LYS A 244 26.28 -6.64 15.34
C LYS A 244 25.20 -5.72 14.78
N THR A 245 25.48 -5.01 13.69
CA THR A 245 24.49 -4.15 13.01
C THR A 245 23.28 -4.96 12.54
N TYR A 246 23.48 -6.21 12.10
CA TYR A 246 22.38 -7.11 11.74
C TYR A 246 21.52 -7.52 12.94
N MET A 247 22.13 -7.68 14.12
CA MET A 247 21.40 -8.01 15.36
C MET A 247 20.54 -6.84 15.83
N ILE A 248 21.04 -5.60 15.69
CA ILE A 248 20.29 -4.39 16.01
C ILE A 248 19.10 -4.26 15.05
N ASN A 249 19.31 -4.52 13.76
CA ASN A 249 18.22 -4.52 12.79
C ASN A 249 17.17 -5.61 13.10
N GLY A 250 17.59 -6.83 13.45
CA GLY A 250 16.65 -7.86 13.87
C GLY A 250 15.85 -7.49 15.12
N ALA A 251 16.45 -6.78 16.08
CA ALA A 251 15.72 -6.27 17.24
C ALA A 251 14.69 -5.18 16.84
N TRP A 252 15.02 -4.37 15.85
CA TRP A 252 14.09 -3.40 15.27
C TRP A 252 12.93 -4.11 14.56
N ASP A 253 13.19 -5.12 13.72
CA ASP A 253 12.16 -5.90 13.03
C ASP A 253 11.17 -6.57 14.01
N VAL A 254 11.63 -6.98 15.20
CA VAL A 254 10.73 -7.47 16.27
C VAL A 254 9.77 -6.37 16.75
N LEU A 255 10.24 -5.14 16.93
CA LEU A 255 9.39 -4.02 17.30
C LEU A 255 8.39 -3.70 16.17
N GLU A 256 8.83 -3.74 14.92
CA GLU A 256 7.94 -3.59 13.75
C GLU A 256 6.83 -4.63 13.76
N LEU A 257 7.17 -5.90 14.02
CA LEU A 257 6.21 -6.99 14.09
C LEU A 257 5.16 -6.75 15.17
N VAL A 258 5.58 -6.30 16.37
CA VAL A 258 4.66 -5.96 17.46
C VAL A 258 3.73 -4.82 17.04
N VAL A 259 4.27 -3.75 16.45
CA VAL A 259 3.46 -2.59 16.02
C VAL A 259 2.46 -2.96 14.92
N VAL A 260 2.86 -3.81 13.97
CA VAL A 260 1.98 -4.34 12.93
C VAL A 260 0.85 -5.14 13.56
N LEU A 261 1.14 -6.04 14.50
CA LEU A 261 0.12 -6.88 15.13
C LEU A 261 -0.88 -6.06 15.97
N THR A 262 -0.43 -5.03 16.69
CA THR A 262 -1.30 -4.24 17.57
C THR A 262 -2.04 -3.12 16.85
N THR A 263 -1.39 -2.46 15.88
CA THR A 263 -1.87 -1.16 15.37
C THR A 263 -2.48 -1.27 13.99
N TRP A 264 -2.00 -2.18 13.14
CA TRP A 264 -2.50 -2.26 11.78
C TRP A 264 -3.92 -2.82 11.74
N VAL A 265 -4.71 -2.26 10.82
CA VAL A 265 -6.09 -2.64 10.55
C VAL A 265 -6.10 -3.53 9.32
N GLU A 266 -6.95 -4.55 9.30
CA GLU A 266 -7.12 -5.40 8.12
C GLU A 266 -8.02 -4.68 7.10
N THR A 267 -7.50 -4.50 5.87
CA THR A 267 -8.17 -3.80 4.76
C THR A 267 -8.76 -4.75 3.72
N ARG A 268 -8.59 -6.07 3.88
CA ARG A 268 -9.06 -7.06 2.91
C ARG A 268 -10.57 -7.05 2.74
N GLY A 269 -11.00 -7.05 1.47
CA GLY A 269 -12.39 -7.31 1.07
C GLY A 269 -13.35 -6.16 1.32
N ARG A 270 -12.82 -5.01 1.75
CA ARG A 270 -13.60 -3.83 2.12
C ARG A 270 -13.44 -2.72 1.08
N THR A 271 -14.51 -1.96 0.84
CA THR A 271 -14.41 -0.75 0.03
C THR A 271 -13.58 0.31 0.78
N LEU A 272 -13.07 1.30 0.06
CA LEU A 272 -12.29 2.39 0.67
C LEU A 272 -13.17 3.17 1.66
N GLU A 273 -14.46 3.22 1.39
CA GLU A 273 -15.51 3.86 2.18
C GLU A 273 -15.86 3.02 3.41
N GLU A 274 -15.95 1.69 3.30
CA GLU A 274 -16.11 0.79 4.46
C GLU A 274 -14.89 0.83 5.41
N ILE A 275 -13.68 1.01 4.86
CA ILE A 275 -12.47 1.24 5.66
C ILE A 275 -12.59 2.59 6.38
N ASP A 276 -13.15 3.60 5.71
CA ASP A 276 -13.37 4.91 6.29
C ASP A 276 -14.37 4.88 7.44
N GLU A 277 -15.51 4.20 7.27
CA GLU A 277 -16.51 4.01 8.32
C GLU A 277 -15.95 3.26 9.54
N ASN A 278 -15.13 2.23 9.31
CA ASN A 278 -14.55 1.46 10.41
C ASN A 278 -13.45 2.23 11.17
N LEU A 279 -12.79 3.19 10.52
CA LEU A 279 -11.78 4.06 11.13
C LEU A 279 -12.40 5.29 11.82
N ASP A 280 -13.43 5.89 11.21
CA ASP A 280 -14.12 7.09 11.69
C ASP A 280 -15.25 6.78 12.69
N GLY A 281 -15.79 5.56 12.68
CA GLY A 281 -16.91 5.16 13.53
C GLY A 281 -18.25 5.82 13.17
N VAL A 282 -18.31 6.47 12.01
CA VAL A 282 -19.49 7.16 11.47
C VAL A 282 -19.79 6.54 10.11
N VAL A 283 -21.03 6.04 9.94
CA VAL A 283 -21.54 5.53 8.66
C VAL A 283 -21.72 6.73 7.75
N HIS A 284 -21.04 6.74 6.61
CA HIS A 284 -21.11 7.86 5.65
C HIS A 284 -22.13 7.57 4.54
N SER A 285 -22.61 6.33 4.40
CA SER A 285 -23.65 5.98 3.43
C SER A 285 -24.57 4.84 3.91
N ASP A 286 -25.88 4.98 3.68
CA ASP A 286 -26.92 4.01 4.07
C ASP A 286 -27.08 2.83 3.08
N VAL A 287 -26.15 2.64 2.12
CA VAL A 287 -26.22 1.55 1.13
C VAL A 287 -25.76 0.20 1.71
N PRO A 288 -26.38 -0.92 1.32
CA PRO A 288 -26.01 -2.25 1.81
C PRO A 288 -24.65 -2.71 1.29
N LYS A 289 -23.90 -3.36 2.17
CA LYS A 289 -22.49 -3.74 2.04
C LYS A 289 -22.21 -4.56 0.78
N LEU A 290 -21.08 -4.29 0.13
CA LEU A 290 -20.69 -4.91 -1.14
C LEU A 290 -20.37 -6.41 -0.98
N GLU A 291 -19.83 -6.82 0.17
CA GLU A 291 -19.62 -8.23 0.55
C GLU A 291 -20.94 -9.03 0.55
N THR A 292 -22.04 -8.42 1.00
CA THR A 292 -23.38 -9.05 0.99
C THR A 292 -23.95 -9.20 -0.41
N LEU A 293 -23.54 -8.37 -1.38
CA LEU A 293 -24.06 -8.41 -2.75
C LEU A 293 -23.25 -9.35 -3.66
N MET A 294 -21.94 -9.48 -3.42
CA MET A 294 -21.09 -10.39 -4.18
C MET A 294 -21.49 -11.88 -4.03
N GLY A 295 -22.12 -12.25 -2.91
CA GLY A 295 -22.68 -13.58 -2.66
C GLY A 295 -24.11 -13.81 -3.21
N VAL A 296 -24.77 -12.77 -3.72
CA VAL A 296 -26.18 -12.80 -4.14
C VAL A 296 -26.30 -12.90 -5.67
N PRO A 297 -27.17 -13.77 -6.21
CA PRO A 297 -27.41 -13.91 -7.66
C PRO A 297 -27.83 -12.58 -8.31
N GLN A 298 -27.36 -12.33 -9.53
CA GLN A 298 -27.53 -11.05 -10.26
C GLN A 298 -29.01 -10.61 -10.40
N ALA A 299 -29.96 -11.54 -10.39
CA ALA A 299 -31.40 -11.28 -10.46
C ALA A 299 -31.98 -10.62 -9.19
N GLU A 300 -31.39 -10.86 -8.02
CA GLU A 300 -31.86 -10.32 -6.73
C GLU A 300 -31.21 -8.95 -6.42
N ARG A 301 -30.07 -8.65 -7.06
CA ARG A 301 -29.40 -7.35 -7.00
C ARG A 301 -30.24 -6.22 -7.60
N ALA A 302 -31.03 -6.51 -8.64
CA ALA A 302 -31.93 -5.54 -9.26
C ALA A 302 -33.03 -5.08 -8.28
N GLY A 303 -33.56 -6.00 -7.46
CA GLY A 303 -34.57 -5.66 -6.44
C GLY A 303 -34.04 -4.84 -5.27
N ILE A 304 -32.75 -4.98 -4.92
CA ILE A 304 -32.09 -4.16 -3.90
C ILE A 304 -31.85 -2.73 -4.44
N VAL A 305 -31.45 -2.61 -5.72
CA VAL A 305 -31.31 -1.30 -6.40
C VAL A 305 -32.65 -0.57 -6.50
N GLU A 306 -33.74 -1.30 -6.80
CA GLU A 306 -35.09 -0.74 -6.85
C GLU A 306 -35.63 -0.36 -5.45
N ALA A 307 -35.29 -1.12 -4.41
CA ALA A 307 -35.69 -0.83 -3.03
C ALA A 307 -34.93 0.36 -2.38
N LEU A 308 -33.77 0.75 -2.92
CA LEU A 308 -32.94 1.87 -2.44
C LEU A 308 -33.22 3.20 -3.16
N ASP A 309 -34.26 3.26 -4.01
CA ASP A 309 -34.57 4.46 -4.82
C ASP A 309 -33.32 4.96 -5.61
N LEU A 310 -32.48 4.01 -6.07
CA LEU A 310 -31.34 4.31 -6.95
C LEU A 310 -31.78 4.66 -8.37
N SER A 311 -33.00 4.27 -8.76
CA SER A 311 -33.67 4.75 -9.98
C SER A 311 -33.95 6.26 -9.92
N THR A 312 -34.17 6.81 -8.72
CA THR A 312 -34.46 8.24 -8.47
C THR A 312 -33.23 9.13 -8.58
N ALA A 313 -32.01 8.57 -8.59
CA ALA A 313 -30.81 9.32 -8.96
C ALA A 313 -30.88 9.84 -10.41
N LYS A 314 -31.62 9.15 -11.30
CA LYS A 314 -31.97 9.67 -12.64
C LYS A 314 -32.95 10.86 -12.58
N GLU A 315 -33.80 10.97 -11.56
CA GLU A 315 -34.73 12.10 -11.39
C GLU A 315 -34.10 13.35 -10.78
N ILE A 316 -33.09 13.19 -9.90
CA ILE A 316 -32.33 14.33 -9.36
C ILE A 316 -31.53 15.03 -10.48
N GLU A 317 -31.09 14.28 -11.50
CA GLU A 317 -30.44 14.83 -12.70
C GLU A 317 -31.45 15.52 -13.65
N ALA A 318 -32.69 15.05 -13.72
CA ALA A 318 -33.74 15.66 -14.56
C ALA A 318 -34.26 17.01 -14.03
N ARG A 319 -34.11 17.29 -12.73
CA ARG A 319 -34.50 18.59 -12.11
C ARG A 319 -33.36 19.62 -12.04
N GLY A 320 -32.13 19.27 -12.43
CA GLY A 320 -30.97 20.16 -12.41
C GLY A 320 -30.93 21.23 -13.51
N THR A 321 -31.82 21.17 -14.51
CA THR A 321 -31.96 22.18 -15.56
C THR A 321 -33.28 22.92 -15.42
N VAL A 322 -33.35 23.92 -14.51
CA VAL A 322 -33.91 25.28 -14.73
C VAL A 322 -33.61 26.08 -13.46
N VAL A 323 -32.48 26.78 -13.43
CA VAL A 323 -32.37 28.03 -12.65
C VAL A 323 -31.99 29.09 -13.67
N GLU A 324 -33.00 29.74 -14.24
CA GLU A 324 -32.81 30.98 -14.98
C GLU A 324 -32.13 31.99 -14.06
N VAL A 325 -30.97 32.49 -14.49
CA VAL A 325 -30.35 33.68 -13.92
C VAL A 325 -31.23 34.87 -14.31
N PRO A 326 -31.87 35.59 -13.37
CA PRO A 326 -32.55 36.83 -13.72
C PRO A 326 -31.50 37.84 -14.14
N LYS A 327 -31.59 38.29 -15.39
CA LYS A 327 -30.90 39.49 -15.87
C LYS A 327 -31.63 40.71 -15.30
N GLU A 328 -30.99 41.41 -14.36
CA GLU A 328 -31.07 42.87 -14.22
C GLU A 328 -29.65 43.42 -13.99
#